data_AF-A0A433SIH6-F1
#
_entry.id   AF-A0A433SIH6-F1
#
_cell.length_a   1.000
_cell.length_b   1.000
_cell.length_c   1.000
_cell.angle_alpha   90.00
_cell.angle_beta   90.00
_cell.angle_gamma   90.00
#
_symmetry.space_group_name_H-M   'P 1'
#
loop_
_entity.id
_entity.type
_entity.pdbx_description
1 polymer ?
#
loop_
_entity_poly.entity_id
_entity_poly.type
_entity_poly.pdbx_seq_one_letter_code
_entity_poly.pdbx_strand_id
1 'polypeptide(L)'
;MDESICSPTSDDASSGDDLFKDEARATSLLAGFSQLYENQQFVDVTLCVDQSDFPCHKSVLAASSPYFMAMFSTSLAEGGLSRITLKDMEAPTLELVLGYVYTGQVWHTWM
;
A
#
# COMPACT_ATOMS: atom_id res chain seq x y z
N MET A 1 -36.16 58.04 10.43
CA MET A 1 -36.74 58.38 9.12
C MET A 1 -35.82 59.48 8.63
N ASP A 2 -34.77 59.24 7.86
CA ASP A 2 -34.48 58.39 6.70
C ASP A 2 -32.94 58.19 6.75
N GLU A 3 -32.37 57.03 6.46
CA GLU A 3 -31.90 56.71 5.10
C GLU A 3 -31.79 55.20 4.93
N SER A 4 -32.19 54.73 3.75
CA SER A 4 -31.97 53.39 3.22
C SER A 4 -31.45 53.52 1.78
N ILE A 5 -30.73 52.46 1.32
CA ILE A 5 -30.39 52.06 -0.08
C ILE A 5 -28.99 52.55 -0.55
N CYS A 6 -28.03 51.78 -1.12
CA CYS A 6 -27.85 50.36 -1.53
C CYS A 6 -26.35 50.00 -1.76
N SER A 7 -25.95 48.74 -1.47
CA SER A 7 -25.03 47.77 -2.15
C SER A 7 -23.73 48.22 -2.87
N PRO A 8 -22.59 47.47 -2.85
CA PRO A 8 -22.50 46.14 -3.48
C PRO A 8 -21.59 45.09 -2.79
N THR A 9 -21.74 43.86 -3.27
CA THR A 9 -21.01 42.61 -3.01
C THR A 9 -19.55 42.66 -3.46
N SER A 10 -18.62 42.23 -2.61
CA SER A 10 -17.26 41.75 -2.94
C SER A 10 -16.53 41.51 -1.62
N ASP A 11 -16.03 40.35 -1.23
CA ASP A 11 -15.66 39.17 -1.99
C ASP A 11 -15.84 37.92 -1.12
N ASP A 12 -16.47 36.91 -1.70
CA ASP A 12 -16.26 35.52 -1.33
C ASP A 12 -14.76 35.22 -1.43
N ALA A 13 -14.01 35.35 -0.34
CA ALA A 13 -12.75 34.66 -0.18
C ALA A 13 -13.02 33.19 0.13
N SER A 14 -13.73 32.51 -0.77
CA SER A 14 -13.47 31.11 -1.03
C SER A 14 -12.05 31.07 -1.58
N SER A 15 -11.06 30.98 -0.68
CA SER A 15 -9.78 30.39 -1.04
C SER A 15 -10.08 28.95 -1.41
N GLY A 16 -10.50 28.75 -2.65
CA GLY A 16 -10.58 27.45 -3.27
C GLY A 16 -9.17 26.89 -3.22
N ASP A 17 -8.96 25.92 -2.35
CA ASP A 17 -7.78 25.07 -2.46
C ASP A 17 -7.90 24.37 -3.82
N ASP A 18 -7.21 24.90 -4.84
CA ASP A 18 -7.09 24.24 -6.14
C ASP A 18 -6.35 22.91 -5.92
N LEU A 19 -7.13 21.85 -5.66
CA LEU A 19 -6.63 20.52 -5.38
C LEU A 19 -6.04 19.93 -6.68
N PHE A 20 -4.71 19.97 -6.80
CA PHE A 20 -4.02 19.22 -7.84
C PHE A 20 -3.99 17.73 -7.48
N LYS A 21 -4.60 16.90 -8.34
CA LYS A 21 -4.60 15.44 -8.23
C LYS A 21 -3.94 14.81 -9.45
N ASP A 22 -2.81 14.15 -9.23
CA ASP A 22 -2.17 13.32 -10.25
C ASP A 22 -2.79 11.92 -10.24
N GLU A 23 -3.65 11.64 -11.23
CA GLU A 23 -4.34 10.36 -11.38
C GLU A 23 -3.39 9.18 -11.66
N ALA A 24 -2.20 9.43 -12.21
CA ALA A 24 -1.23 8.39 -12.51
C ALA A 24 -0.34 8.03 -11.30
N ARG A 25 -0.33 8.87 -10.26
CA ARG A 25 0.59 8.77 -9.11
C ARG A 25 0.56 7.39 -8.45
N ALA A 26 -0.63 6.84 -8.22
CA ALA A 26 -0.80 5.54 -7.57
C ALA A 26 -0.27 4.39 -8.43
N THR A 27 -0.58 4.39 -9.73
CA THR A 27 -0.10 3.38 -10.67
C THR A 27 1.42 3.44 -10.84
N SER A 28 2.00 4.64 -10.93
CA SER A 28 3.45 4.81 -11.01
C SER A 28 4.17 4.35 -9.74
N LEU A 29 3.59 4.55 -8.55
CA LEU A 29 4.14 4.00 -7.30
C LEU A 29 4.11 2.48 -7.30
N LEU A 30 2.98 1.87 -7.67
CA LEU A 30 2.86 0.42 -7.70
C LEU A 30 3.86 -0.20 -8.68
N ALA A 31 4.01 0.38 -9.87
CA ALA A 31 5.02 -0.05 -10.84
C ALA A 31 6.45 0.06 -10.28
N GLY A 32 6.74 1.14 -9.55
CA GLY A 32 8.01 1.29 -8.84
C GLY A 32 8.23 0.21 -7.78
N PHE A 33 7.23 -0.08 -6.94
CA PHE A 33 7.31 -1.15 -5.94
C PHE A 33 7.45 -2.54 -6.58
N SER A 34 6.79 -2.81 -7.71
CA SER A 34 6.97 -4.05 -8.48
C SER A 34 8.42 -4.21 -8.93
N GLN A 35 9.02 -3.17 -9.51
CA GLN A 35 10.42 -3.21 -9.93
C GLN A 35 11.39 -3.45 -8.75
N LEU A 36 11.14 -2.80 -7.62
CA LEU A 36 11.93 -3.03 -6.41
C LEU A 36 11.81 -4.48 -5.92
N TYR A 37 10.61 -5.05 -5.99
CA TYR A 37 10.36 -6.44 -5.63
C TYR A 37 11.06 -7.41 -6.59
N GLU A 38 10.91 -7.23 -7.90
CA GLU A 38 11.58 -8.06 -8.93
C GLU A 38 13.10 -8.03 -8.78
N ASN A 39 13.67 -6.85 -8.50
CA ASN A 39 15.10 -6.66 -8.30
C ASN A 39 15.59 -7.01 -6.89
N GLN A 40 14.69 -7.39 -5.98
CA GLN A 40 14.99 -7.72 -4.58
C GLN A 40 15.70 -6.57 -3.84
N GLN A 41 15.36 -5.33 -4.16
CA GLN A 41 15.98 -4.12 -3.59
C GLN A 41 15.19 -3.62 -2.38
N PHE A 42 15.88 -3.29 -1.28
CA PHE A 42 15.28 -2.77 -0.04
C PHE A 42 14.30 -3.73 0.67
N VAL A 43 14.33 -5.02 0.34
CA VAL A 43 13.60 -6.05 1.08
C VAL A 43 14.10 -6.11 2.53
N ASP A 44 13.16 -6.14 3.47
CA ASP A 44 13.41 -6.05 4.91
C ASP A 44 12.74 -7.19 5.70
N VAL A 45 12.07 -8.11 5.01
CA VAL A 45 11.53 -9.35 5.54
C VAL A 45 11.60 -10.48 4.52
N THR A 46 11.70 -11.71 5.01
CA THR A 46 11.48 -12.93 4.23
C THR A 46 10.33 -13.71 4.85
N LEU A 47 9.27 -13.93 4.07
CA LEU A 47 8.19 -14.83 4.45
C LEU A 47 8.58 -16.26 4.07
N CYS A 48 8.57 -17.17 5.03
CA CYS A 48 8.89 -18.57 4.84
C CYS A 48 7.59 -19.37 4.85
N VAL A 49 7.31 -20.09 3.76
CA VAL A 49 6.10 -20.92 3.61
C VAL A 49 6.52 -22.26 3.06
N ASP A 50 6.14 -23.34 3.73
CA ASP A 50 6.61 -24.70 3.44
C ASP A 50 8.16 -24.77 3.37
N GLN A 51 8.71 -24.95 2.16
CA GLN A 51 10.15 -24.97 1.87
C GLN A 51 10.59 -23.77 1.00
N SER A 52 9.72 -22.79 0.82
CA SER A 52 9.93 -21.63 -0.04
C SER A 52 10.13 -20.35 0.76
N ASP A 53 11.04 -19.51 0.28
CA ASP A 53 11.38 -18.22 0.87
C ASP A 53 10.96 -17.08 -0.08
N PHE A 54 10.28 -16.08 0.47
CA PHE A 54 9.77 -14.92 -0.26
C PHE A 54 10.29 -13.62 0.37
N PRO A 55 11.44 -13.08 -0.09
CA PRO A 55 11.91 -11.78 0.35
C PRO A 55 11.00 -10.68 -0.19
N CYS A 56 10.61 -9.75 0.67
CA CYS A 56 9.62 -8.71 0.35
C CYS A 56 9.74 -7.51 1.30
N HIS A 57 8.87 -6.52 1.09
CA HIS A 57 8.82 -5.28 1.86
C HIS A 57 7.70 -5.30 2.89
N LYS A 58 8.04 -5.12 4.18
CA LYS A 58 7.07 -5.01 5.27
C LYS A 58 6.08 -3.87 5.01
N SER A 59 6.58 -2.72 4.58
CA SER A 59 5.78 -1.51 4.37
C SER A 59 4.69 -1.69 3.31
N VAL A 60 5.03 -2.28 2.16
CA VAL A 60 4.09 -2.54 1.07
C VAL A 60 3.02 -3.53 1.52
N LEU A 61 3.43 -4.66 2.11
CA LEU A 61 2.51 -5.66 2.61
C LEU A 61 1.58 -5.14 3.70
N ALA A 62 2.09 -4.36 4.66
CA ALA A 62 1.30 -3.76 5.73
C ALA A 62 0.29 -2.73 5.19
N ALA A 63 0.68 -1.94 4.18
CA ALA A 63 -0.22 -0.99 3.53
C ALA A 63 -1.33 -1.71 2.75
N SER A 64 -1.03 -2.86 2.16
CA SER A 64 -1.99 -3.65 1.39
C SER A 64 -2.93 -4.51 2.23
N SER A 65 -2.56 -4.87 3.47
CA SER A 65 -3.37 -5.78 4.29
C SER A 65 -3.24 -5.53 5.80
N PRO A 66 -4.37 -5.38 6.53
CA PRO A 66 -4.38 -5.32 7.99
C PRO A 66 -3.74 -6.54 8.67
N TYR A 67 -3.79 -7.72 8.03
CA TYR A 67 -3.16 -8.94 8.55
C TYR A 67 -1.64 -8.78 8.64
N PHE A 68 -1.00 -8.33 7.56
CA PHE A 68 0.44 -8.09 7.55
C PHE A 68 0.83 -6.93 8.47
N MET A 69 0.01 -5.88 8.55
CA MET A 69 0.22 -4.78 9.52
C MET A 69 0.29 -5.31 10.96
N ALA A 70 -0.68 -6.13 11.39
CA ALA A 70 -0.69 -6.70 12.73
C ALA A 70 0.49 -7.66 13.00
N MET A 71 0.82 -8.50 12.01
CA MET A 71 1.94 -9.42 12.08
C MET A 71 3.28 -8.68 12.24
N PHE A 72 3.53 -7.65 11.43
CA PHE A 72 4.79 -6.90 11.52
C PHE A 72 4.87 -6.02 12.76
N SER A 73 3.74 -5.48 13.23
CA SER A 73 3.71 -4.72 14.49
C SER A 73 4.09 -5.59 15.69
N THR A 74 3.59 -6.82 15.73
CA THR A 74 3.91 -7.79 16.80
C THR A 74 5.37 -8.23 16.73
N SER A 75 5.85 -8.63 15.54
CA SER A 75 7.24 -9.09 15.37
C SER A 75 8.28 -7.98 15.58
N LEU A 76 7.96 -6.72 15.30
CA LEU A 76 8.83 -5.58 15.60
C LEU A 76 8.93 -5.37 17.11
N ALA A 77 7.82 -5.54 17.86
CA ALA A 77 7.81 -5.47 19.32
C ALA A 77 8.65 -6.58 19.97
N GLU A 78 8.81 -7.72 19.30
CA GLU A 78 9.62 -8.86 19.76
C GLU A 78 11.11 -8.77 19.40
N GLY A 79 11.58 -7.64 18.86
CA GLY A 79 12.99 -7.42 18.55
C GLY A 79 13.35 -7.53 17.06
N GLY A 80 12.36 -7.55 16.17
CA GLY A 80 12.56 -7.38 14.73
C GLY A 80 13.06 -8.63 14.03
N LEU A 81 12.15 -9.57 13.75
CA LEU A 81 12.46 -10.72 12.91
C LEU A 81 12.58 -10.28 11.44
N SER A 82 13.66 -10.71 10.79
CA SER A 82 13.86 -10.61 9.34
C SER A 82 13.28 -11.81 8.58
N ARG A 83 12.88 -12.88 9.29
CA ARG A 83 12.26 -14.08 8.72
C ARG A 83 11.01 -14.45 9.51
N ILE A 84 9.89 -14.67 8.83
CA ILE A 84 8.60 -15.02 9.45
C ILE A 84 8.03 -16.25 8.76
N THR A 85 7.77 -17.30 9.54
CA THR A 85 7.14 -18.52 9.03
C THR A 85 5.62 -18.41 9.06
N LEU A 86 4.97 -18.56 7.90
CA LEU A 86 3.50 -18.68 7.81
C LEU A 86 3.14 -20.16 7.76
N LYS A 87 2.32 -20.61 8.71
CA LYS A 87 1.95 -22.03 8.85
C LYS A 87 0.63 -22.41 8.19
N ASP A 88 -0.25 -21.43 7.98
CA ASP A 88 -1.62 -21.64 7.51
C ASP A 88 -1.83 -21.16 6.07
N MET A 89 -0.77 -21.18 5.26
CA MET A 89 -0.78 -20.73 3.88
C MET A 89 0.12 -21.65 3.06
N GLU A 90 -0.26 -21.96 1.83
CA GLU A 90 0.58 -22.72 0.90
C GLU A 90 1.42 -21.77 0.03
N ALA A 91 2.61 -22.20 -0.38
CA ALA A 91 3.51 -21.38 -1.20
C ALA A 91 2.85 -20.79 -2.48
N PRO A 92 2.06 -21.54 -3.28
CA PRO A 92 1.39 -20.99 -4.47
C PRO A 92 0.36 -19.91 -4.12
N THR A 93 -0.28 -20.03 -2.95
CA THR A 93 -1.24 -19.02 -2.48
C THR A 93 -0.51 -17.73 -2.10
N LEU A 94 0.61 -17.83 -1.40
CA LEU A 94 1.41 -16.65 -1.07
C LEU A 94 1.95 -15.98 -2.35
N GLU A 95 2.38 -16.75 -3.34
CA GLU A 95 2.85 -16.22 -4.62
C GLU A 95 1.75 -15.41 -5.34
N LEU A 96 0.51 -15.89 -5.35
CA LEU A 96 -0.63 -15.13 -5.89
C LEU A 96 -0.92 -13.85 -5.10
N VAL A 97 -0.83 -13.92 -3.76
CA VAL A 97 -1.01 -12.74 -2.89
C VAL A 97 0.08 -11.70 -3.16
N LEU A 98 1.34 -12.11 -3.23
CA LEU A 98 2.46 -11.20 -3.52
C LEU A 98 2.34 -10.63 -4.93
N GLY A 99 2.00 -11.45 -5.92
CA GLY A 99 1.71 -11.00 -7.28
C GLY A 99 0.63 -9.91 -7.29
N TYR A 100 -0.47 -10.13 -6.58
CA TYR A 100 -1.53 -9.13 -6.45
C TYR A 100 -1.05 -7.85 -5.74
N VAL A 101 -0.33 -7.98 -4.63
CA VAL A 101 0.16 -6.83 -3.86
C VAL A 101 1.06 -5.92 -4.69
N TYR A 102 1.94 -6.49 -5.52
CA TYR A 102 2.92 -5.71 -6.29
C TYR A 102 2.45 -5.30 -7.69
N THR A 103 1.45 -5.98 -8.26
CA THR A 103 0.98 -5.70 -9.63
C THR A 103 -0.46 -5.20 -9.71
N GLY A 104 -1.25 -5.37 -8.65
CA GLY A 104 -2.69 -5.13 -8.64
C GLY A 104 -3.49 -6.15 -9.46
N GLN A 105 -2.86 -7.23 -9.91
CA GLN A 105 -3.46 -8.23 -10.79
C GLN A 105 -3.35 -9.62 -10.16
N VAL A 106 -4.43 -10.38 -10.25
CA VAL A 106 -4.45 -11.79 -9.89
C VAL A 106 -5.18 -12.55 -10.98
N TRP A 107 -4.57 -13.63 -11.44
CA TRP A 107 -5.22 -14.50 -12.41
C TRP A 107 -6.17 -15.40 -11.62
N HIS A 108 -7.46 -15.33 -11.93
CA HIS A 108 -8.38 -16.38 -11.49
C HIS A 108 -7.94 -17.66 -12.22
N THR A 109 -7.31 -18.57 -11.49
CA THR A 109 -7.07 -19.92 -11.99
C THR A 109 -8.44 -20.57 -12.15
N TRP A 110 -8.93 -20.68 -13.37
CA TRP A 110 -10.08 -21.52 -13.69
C TRP A 110 -9.52 -22.94 -13.84
N MET A 111 -9.65 -23.73 -12.77
CA MET A 111 -9.56 -25.19 -12.82
C MET A 111 -10.96 -25.79 -12.95
#